data_AF-A0A5C5VKM4-F1
#
_entry.id   AF-A0A5C5VKM4-F1
#
_cell.length_a   1.000
_cell.length_b   1.000
_cell.length_c   1.000
_cell.angle_alpha   90.00
_cell.angle_beta   90.00
_cell.angle_gamma   90.00
#
_symmetry.space_group_name_H-M   'P 1'
#
loop_
_entity.id
_entity.type
_entity.pdbx_description
1 polymer ?
#
loop_
_entity_poly.entity_id
_entity_poly.type
_entity_poly.pdbx_seq_one_letter_code
_entity_poly.pdbx_strand_id
1 'polypeptide(L)' 'MFSLLTFLPTLAALPAARLLYAIPLIVVVSLVYAATRHERWAPILEHAWDTALWIIGFMAVVFVVLMAVTWWF' A
#
# COMPACT_ATOMS: atom_id res chain seq x y z
N MET A 1 -8.94 17.63 -17.82
CA MET A 1 -8.37 19.01 -17.95
C MET A 1 -7.02 19.16 -17.23
N PHE A 2 -6.67 18.28 -16.29
CA PHE A 2 -5.37 18.28 -15.59
C PHE A 2 -4.22 17.68 -16.44
N SER A 3 -3.03 18.30 -16.41
CA SER A 3 -1.84 17.84 -17.15
C SER A 3 -0.81 17.20 -16.20
N LEU A 4 0.06 16.32 -16.71
CA LEU A 4 1.11 15.66 -15.91
C LEU A 4 1.98 16.67 -15.12
N LEU A 5 2.14 17.88 -15.65
CA LEU A 5 2.91 18.97 -15.04
C LEU A 5 2.26 19.53 -13.77
N THR A 6 0.93 19.46 -13.62
CA THR A 6 0.25 19.88 -12.38
C THR A 6 0.19 18.76 -11.34
N PHE A 7 0.39 17.50 -11.73
CA PHE A 7 0.37 16.34 -10.83
C PHE A 7 1.71 16.09 -10.12
N LEU A 8 2.84 16.24 -10.79
CA LEU A 8 4.18 16.07 -10.22
C LEU A 8 4.42 16.83 -8.89
N PRO A 9 4.03 18.11 -8.73
CA PRO A 9 4.20 18.80 -7.45
C PRO A 9 3.32 18.22 -6.32
N THR A 10 2.18 17.59 -6.63
CA THR A 10 1.36 16.93 -5.60
C THR A 10 1.98 15.63 -5.08
N LEU A 11 2.71 14.89 -5.93
CA LEU A 11 3.54 13.77 -5.50
C LEU A 11 4.69 14.24 -4.60
N ALA A 12 5.32 15.37 -4.94
CA ALA A 12 6.36 15.98 -4.11
C ALA A 12 5.83 16.55 -2.79
N ALA A 13 4.55 16.97 -2.76
CA ALA A 13 3.85 17.44 -1.57
C ALA A 13 3.23 16.31 -0.73
N LEU A 14 3.41 15.03 -1.11
CA LEU A 14 3.04 13.92 -0.25
C LEU A 14 3.72 14.13 1.11
N PRO A 15 2.99 14.10 2.23
CA PRO A 15 3.61 14.12 3.54
C PRO A 15 4.31 12.77 3.72
N ALA A 16 5.53 12.66 3.18
CA ALA A 16 6.31 11.42 3.15
C ALA A 16 6.42 10.83 4.57
N ALA A 17 6.57 11.70 5.57
CA ALA A 17 6.54 11.36 6.98
C ALA A 17 5.27 10.59 7.41
N ARG A 18 4.09 10.91 6.86
CA ARG A 18 2.83 10.23 7.19
C ARG A 18 2.70 8.87 6.50
N LEU A 19 3.17 8.76 5.26
CA LEU A 19 3.19 7.49 4.52
C LEU A 19 4.09 6.44 5.18
N LEU A 20 5.16 6.89 5.84
CA LEU A 20 6.04 5.99 6.61
C LEU A 20 5.31 5.26 7.75
N TYR A 21 4.22 5.81 8.30
CA TYR A 21 3.40 5.10 9.29
C TYR A 21 2.66 3.89 8.72
N ALA A 22 2.51 3.78 7.39
CA ALA A 22 1.94 2.60 6.76
C ALA A 22 2.85 1.37 6.90
N ILE A 23 4.18 1.56 6.93
CA ILE A 23 5.15 0.46 7.02
C ILE A 23 4.93 -0.38 8.29
N PRO A 24 5.02 0.17 9.52
CA PRO A 24 4.82 -0.63 10.72
C PRO A 24 3.40 -1.22 10.78
N LEU A 25 2.41 -0.51 10.23
CA LEU A 25 1.01 -0.95 10.25
C LEU A 25 0.79 -2.17 9.36
N ILE A 26 1.31 -2.15 8.12
CA ILE A 26 1.24 -3.28 7.19
C ILE A 26 2.01 -4.48 7.75
N VAL A 27 3.19 -4.25 8.32
CA VAL A 27 4.01 -5.31 8.94
C VAL A 27 3.25 -5.99 10.07
N VAL A 28 2.70 -5.23 11.01
CA VAL A 28 1.96 -5.77 12.16
C VAL A 28 0.71 -6.52 11.71
N VAL A 29 -0.12 -5.93 10.86
CA VAL A 29 -1.37 -6.57 10.40
C VAL A 29 -1.09 -7.88 9.66
N SER A 30 -0.08 -7.90 8.79
CA SER A 30 0.25 -9.09 8.00
C SER A 30 0.80 -10.23 8.86
N LEU A 31 1.66 -9.91 9.83
CA LEU A 31 2.20 -10.90 10.78
C LEU A 31 1.10 -11.46 11.68
N VAL A 32 0.24 -10.60 12.25
CA VAL A 32 -0.86 -11.05 13.13
C VAL A 32 -1.83 -11.93 12.36
N TYR A 33 -2.22 -11.53 11.15
CA TYR A 33 -3.09 -12.34 10.30
C TYR A 33 -2.50 -13.73 10.04
N ALA A 34 -1.24 -13.80 9.60
CA ALA A 34 -0.60 -15.08 9.31
C ALA A 34 -0.38 -15.97 10.56
N ALA A 35 -0.03 -15.36 11.70
CA ALA A 35 0.21 -16.03 12.97
C ALA A 35 -1.05 -16.64 13.60
N THR A 36 -2.24 -16.12 13.28
CA THR A 36 -3.51 -16.73 13.74
C THR A 36 -3.87 -18.01 12.98
N ARG A 37 -3.31 -18.20 11.78
CA ARG A 37 -3.62 -19.34 10.90
C ARG A 37 -2.57 -20.44 10.95
N HIS A 38 -1.32 -20.09 11.25
CA HIS A 38 -0.19 -21.02 11.22
C HIS A 38 0.61 -20.96 12.52
N GLU A 39 1.02 -22.12 13.02
CA GLU A 39 1.80 -22.24 14.25
C GLU A 39 3.32 -22.29 14.01
N ARG A 40 3.72 -22.60 12.77
CA ARG A 40 5.14 -22.72 12.39
C ARG A 40 5.64 -21.41 11.78
N TRP A 41 6.85 -21.00 12.15
CA TRP A 41 7.45 -19.75 11.68
C TRP A 41 7.51 -19.60 10.16
N ALA A 42 7.94 -20.64 9.44
CA ALA A 42 8.08 -20.59 7.98
C ALA A 42 6.76 -20.21 7.26
N PRO A 43 5.63 -20.92 7.47
CA PRO A 43 4.36 -20.56 6.83
C PRO A 43 3.78 -19.23 7.34
N ILE A 44 4.09 -18.79 8.57
CA ILE A 44 3.71 -17.45 9.06
C ILE A 44 4.36 -16.37 8.18
N LEU A 45 5.67 -16.46 7.97
CA LEU A 45 6.42 -15.47 7.18
C LEU A 45 5.98 -15.45 5.72
N GLU A 46 5.74 -16.61 5.12
CA GLU A 46 5.24 -16.74 3.74
C GLU A 46 3.87 -16.09 3.56
N HIS A 47 2.89 -16.45 4.40
CA HIS A 47 1.56 -15.85 4.31
C HIS A 47 1.54 -14.37 4.71
N ALA A 48 2.39 -13.94 5.65
CA ALA A 48 2.52 -12.54 6.01
C ALA A 48 3.05 -11.73 4.81
N TRP A 49 4.03 -12.26 4.07
CA TRP A 49 4.54 -11.64 2.86
C TRP A 49 3.47 -11.50 1.78
N ASP A 50 2.73 -12.59 1.49
CA ASP A 50 1.63 -12.57 0.51
C ASP A 50 0.55 -11.56 0.91
N THR A 51 0.21 -11.50 2.20
CA THR A 51 -0.78 -10.54 2.73
C THR A 51 -0.29 -9.10 2.55
N ALA A 52 0.97 -8.82 2.86
CA ALA A 52 1.55 -7.49 2.67
C ALA A 52 1.55 -7.08 1.19
N LEU A 53 1.91 -7.99 0.29
CA LEU A 53 1.85 -7.74 -1.16
C LEU A 53 0.43 -7.46 -1.65
N TRP A 54 -0.57 -8.20 -1.15
CA TRP A 54 -1.98 -7.94 -1.49
C TRP A 54 -2.46 -6.57 -1.02
N ILE A 55 -2.11 -6.17 0.21
CA ILE A 55 -2.47 -4.85 0.75
C ILE A 55 -1.85 -3.74 -0.11
N ILE A 56 -0.54 -3.82 -0.37
CA ILE A 56 0.17 -2.81 -1.17
C ILE A 56 -0.35 -2.78 -2.60
N GLY A 57 -0.56 -3.95 -3.21
CA GLY A 57 -1.08 -4.09 -4.56
C GLY A 57 -2.49 -3.51 -4.70
N PHE A 58 -3.39 -3.82 -3.77
CA PHE A 58 -4.73 -3.26 -3.75
C PHE A 58 -4.70 -1.72 -3.62
N MET A 59 -3.91 -1.18 -2.69
CA MET A 59 -3.76 0.26 -2.52
C MET A 59 -3.18 0.94 -3.76
N ALA A 60 -2.21 0.30 -4.43
CA ALA A 60 -1.64 0.80 -5.69
C ALA A 60 -2.67 0.81 -6.82
N VAL A 61 -3.49 -0.24 -6.95
CA VAL A 61 -4.58 -0.29 -7.93
C VAL A 61 -5.59 0.83 -7.69
N VAL A 62 -6.03 1.03 -6.45
CA VAL A 62 -6.93 2.13 -6.09
C VAL A 62 -6.31 3.47 -6.45
N PHE A 63 -5.03 3.67 -6.14
CA PHE A 63 -4.30 4.89 -6.50
C PHE A 63 -4.30 5.14 -8.02
N VAL A 64 -4.00 4.12 -8.83
CA VAL A 64 -4.02 4.21 -10.30
C VAL A 64 -5.40 4.56 -10.83
N VAL A 65 -6.46 3.93 -10.28
CA VAL A 65 -7.84 4.23 -10.67
C VAL A 65 -8.19 5.68 -10.35
N LEU A 66 -7.89 6.16 -9.14
CA LEU A 66 -8.14 7.56 -8.76
C LEU A 66 -7.35 8.54 -9.63
N MET A 67 -6.12 8.18 -10.00
CA MET A 67 -5.29 8.98 -10.91
C MET A 67 -5.93 9.06 -12.31
N ALA A 68 -6.41 7.94 -12.84
CA ALA A 68 -7.08 7.89 -14.14
C ALA A 68 -8.38 8.72 -14.15
N VAL A 69 -9.18 8.62 -13.08
CA VAL A 69 -10.40 9.43 -12.91
C VAL A 69 -10.06 10.92 -12.87
N THR A 70 -9.04 11.31 -12.10
CA THR A 70 -8.60 12.71 -12.00
C THR A 70 -8.11 13.27 -13.33
N TRP A 71 -7.48 12.44 -14.16
CA TRP A 71 -7.05 12.85 -15.50
C TRP A 71 -8.23 13.10 -16.44
N TRP A 72 -9.26 12.25 -16.34
CA TRP A 72 -10.44 12.32 -17.17
C TRP A 72 -11.26 13.60 -16.91
N PHE A 73 -11.36 14.02 -15.65
CA PHE A 73 -11.96 15.30 -15.26
C PHE A 73 -11.02 16.50 -15.59
#